data_AF-C0HJ10-F1
#
_entry.id   AF-C0HJ10-F1
#
_cell.length_a   1.000
_cell.length_b   1.000
_cell.length_c   1.000
_cell.angle_alpha   90.00
_cell.angle_beta   90.00
_cell.angle_gamma   90.00
#
_symmetry.space_group_name_H-M   'P 1'
#
loop_
_entity.id
_entity.type
_entity.pdbx_description
1 polymer ?
#
loop_
_entity_poly.entity_id
_entity_poly.type
_entity_poly.pdbx_seq_one_letter_code
_entity_poly.pdbx_strand_id
1 'polypeptide(L)'
;MLVGSYPFEDPEDPRNFRKTISRILGVQYSIPDYVRVSSDCRRLLSQIFVADPSKRITIPEIKHHPWFLKNLPREISEREKANYKDADAAEPAQAVDEIMRIVEEAKTPGDMSKVVDPALLAEMAELESDEEEADADDTY
;
A
#
# COMPACT_ATOMS: atom_id res chain seq x y z
N MET A 1 14.65 -5.13 3.69
CA MET A 1 15.52 -4.20 4.44
C MET A 1 16.74 -4.88 5.06
N LEU A 2 16.62 -5.89 5.95
CA LEU A 2 17.80 -6.49 6.61
C LEU A 2 18.58 -7.51 5.75
N VAL A 3 17.88 -8.41 5.05
CA VAL A 3 18.49 -9.50 4.25
C VAL A 3 18.51 -9.18 2.74
N GLY A 4 17.59 -8.33 2.29
CA GLY A 4 17.44 -7.97 0.87
C GLY A 4 16.50 -8.88 0.06
N SER A 5 15.95 -9.91 0.68
CA SER A 5 14.98 -10.85 0.09
C SER A 5 13.81 -11.12 1.04
N TYR A 6 12.76 -11.79 0.54
CA TYR A 6 11.61 -12.19 1.35
C TYR A 6 11.92 -13.46 2.18
N PRO A 7 11.44 -13.54 3.43
CA PRO A 7 11.82 -14.60 4.37
C PRO A 7 11.30 -16.00 4.02
N PHE A 8 10.23 -16.11 3.22
CA PHE A 8 9.58 -17.38 2.90
C PHE A 8 9.63 -17.76 1.41
N GLU A 9 10.18 -16.88 0.57
CA GLU A 9 10.29 -17.12 -0.86
C GLU A 9 11.38 -18.16 -1.16
N ASP A 10 11.22 -18.90 -2.24
CA ASP A 10 12.23 -19.85 -2.68
C ASP A 10 13.36 -19.13 -3.43
N PRO A 11 14.62 -19.16 -2.94
CA PRO A 11 15.72 -18.47 -3.61
C PRO A 11 16.02 -19.04 -5.01
N GLU A 12 15.66 -20.30 -5.27
CA GLU A 12 15.87 -20.95 -6.57
C GLU A 12 14.71 -20.72 -7.56
N ASP A 13 13.47 -20.61 -7.06
CA ASP A 13 12.28 -20.37 -7.87
C ASP A 13 11.31 -19.37 -7.20
N PRO A 14 11.55 -18.05 -7.38
CA PRO A 14 10.73 -16.96 -6.84
C PRO A 14 9.23 -17.08 -7.16
N ARG A 15 8.88 -17.69 -8.30
CA ARG A 15 7.50 -17.79 -8.77
C ARG A 15 6.76 -19.01 -8.20
N ASN A 16 7.42 -19.80 -7.36
CA ASN A 16 6.82 -20.96 -6.72
C ASN A 16 5.98 -20.57 -5.50
N PHE A 17 4.76 -20.08 -5.76
CA PHE A 17 3.83 -19.69 -4.71
C PHE A 17 3.47 -20.86 -3.78
N ARG A 18 3.38 -22.08 -4.31
CA ARG A 18 3.05 -23.27 -3.51
C ARG A 18 4.10 -23.54 -2.43
N LYS A 19 5.39 -23.44 -2.77
CA LYS A 19 6.50 -23.60 -1.83
C LYS A 19 6.57 -22.44 -0.84
N THR A 20 6.33 -21.22 -1.31
CA THR A 20 6.25 -20.01 -0.45
C THR A 20 5.15 -20.13 0.60
N ILE A 21 3.93 -20.51 0.21
CA ILE A 21 2.81 -20.71 1.15
C ILE A 21 3.14 -21.79 2.18
N SER A 22 3.76 -22.89 1.74
CA SER A 22 4.16 -23.98 2.63
C SER A 22 5.18 -23.52 3.68
N ARG A 23 6.14 -22.66 3.29
CA ARG A 23 7.11 -22.05 4.20
C ARG A 23 6.46 -21.06 5.17
N ILE A 24 5.48 -20.27 4.71
CA ILE A 24 4.72 -19.35 5.59
C ILE A 24 3.98 -20.15 6.68
N LEU A 25 3.24 -21.19 6.29
CA LEU A 25 2.47 -22.02 7.23
C LEU A 25 3.38 -22.75 8.23
N GLY A 26 4.56 -23.19 7.78
CA GLY A 26 5.57 -23.81 8.63
C GLY A 26 6.49 -22.84 9.36
N VAL A 27 6.33 -21.52 9.17
CA VAL A 27 7.22 -20.48 9.71
C VAL A 27 8.70 -20.76 9.41
N GLN A 28 8.98 -21.20 8.19
CA GLN A 28 10.31 -21.59 7.74
C GLN A 28 11.03 -20.39 7.12
N TYR A 29 11.84 -19.70 7.94
CA TYR A 29 12.74 -18.65 7.49
C TYR A 29 14.13 -18.85 8.10
N SER A 30 15.15 -18.31 7.43
CA SER A 30 16.51 -18.27 7.98
C SER A 30 17.16 -16.93 7.65
N ILE A 31 18.04 -16.46 8.54
CA ILE A 31 18.83 -15.25 8.31
C ILE A 31 20.22 -15.75 7.88
N PRO A 32 20.67 -15.44 6.66
CA PRO A 32 21.95 -15.91 6.16
C PRO A 32 23.14 -15.44 7.02
N ASP A 33 24.20 -16.27 7.10
CA ASP A 33 25.35 -16.01 7.97
C ASP A 33 26.14 -14.74 7.62
N TYR A 34 26.11 -14.34 6.35
CA TYR A 34 26.73 -13.09 5.91
C TYR A 34 26.02 -11.85 6.47
N VAL A 35 24.77 -11.97 6.92
CA VAL A 35 23.99 -10.87 7.49
C VAL A 35 24.20 -10.81 9.00
N ARG A 36 24.91 -9.79 9.46
CA ARG A 36 25.10 -9.54 10.90
C ARG A 36 23.90 -8.85 11.50
N VAL A 37 23.04 -9.63 12.13
CA VAL A 37 21.85 -9.16 12.85
C VAL A 37 22.06 -9.31 14.36
N SER A 38 21.78 -8.25 15.12
CA SER A 38 21.89 -8.27 16.59
C SER A 38 20.94 -9.28 17.23
N SER A 39 21.28 -9.75 18.43
CA SER A 39 20.43 -10.68 19.20
C SER A 39 19.02 -10.14 19.41
N ASP A 40 18.89 -8.86 19.75
CA ASP A 40 17.59 -8.22 19.99
C ASP A 40 16.73 -8.17 18.72
N CYS A 41 17.35 -7.95 17.57
CA CYS A 41 16.65 -7.95 16.29
C CYS A 41 16.17 -9.37 15.93
N ARG A 42 17.03 -10.38 16.10
CA ARG A 42 16.65 -11.79 15.88
C ARG A 42 15.50 -12.19 16.82
N ARG A 43 15.54 -11.75 18.08
CA ARG A 43 14.47 -11.97 19.05
C ARG A 43 13.16 -11.32 18.59
N LEU A 44 13.21 -10.06 18.17
CA LEU A 44 12.02 -9.37 17.65
C LEU A 44 11.42 -10.11 16.46
N LEU A 45 12.23 -10.50 15.47
CA LEU A 45 11.77 -11.26 14.30
C LEU A 45 11.13 -12.60 14.70
N SER A 46 11.71 -13.31 15.68
CA SER A 46 11.15 -14.56 16.18
C SER A 46 9.79 -14.40 16.87
N GLN A 47 9.50 -13.22 17.43
CA GLN A 47 8.22 -12.92 18.07
C GLN A 47 7.17 -12.41 17.07
N ILE A 48 7.60 -11.89 15.91
CA ILE A 48 6.73 -11.47 14.80
C ILE A 48 6.34 -12.67 13.93
N PHE A 49 7.32 -13.49 13.54
CA PHE A 49 7.08 -14.69 12.74
C PHE A 49 6.63 -15.84 13.63
N VAL A 50 5.39 -15.74 14.11
CA VAL A 50 4.70 -16.77 14.90
C VAL A 50 3.42 -17.18 14.16
N ALA A 51 3.22 -18.49 13.97
CA ALA A 51 2.07 -19.04 13.27
C ALA A 51 0.74 -18.68 13.94
N ASP A 52 0.69 -18.83 15.28
CA ASP A 52 -0.45 -18.50 16.12
C ASP A 52 -0.56 -16.98 16.32
N PRO A 53 -1.59 -16.30 15.78
CA PRO A 53 -1.75 -14.85 15.92
C PRO A 53 -1.89 -14.41 17.36
N SER A 54 -2.46 -15.26 18.24
CA SER A 54 -2.69 -14.92 19.66
C SER A 54 -1.39 -14.85 20.47
N LYS A 55 -0.32 -15.49 19.98
CA LYS A 55 1.02 -15.50 20.60
C LYS A 55 1.98 -14.53 19.91
N ARG A 56 1.56 -13.91 18.81
CA ARG A 56 2.37 -12.97 18.05
C ARG A 56 2.50 -11.68 18.83
N ILE A 57 3.71 -11.11 18.85
CA ILE A 57 3.95 -9.82 19.50
C ILE A 57 3.04 -8.73 18.93
N THR A 58 2.47 -7.95 19.83
CA THR A 58 1.56 -6.84 19.50
C THR A 58 2.32 -5.56 19.20
N ILE A 59 1.69 -4.60 18.53
CA ILE A 59 2.30 -3.29 18.24
C ILE A 59 2.76 -2.57 19.53
N PRO A 60 1.97 -2.50 20.63
CA PRO A 60 2.45 -1.92 21.88
C PRO A 60 3.72 -2.61 22.40
N GLU A 61 3.79 -3.94 22.35
CA GLU A 61 4.98 -4.67 22.81
C GLU A 61 6.20 -4.41 21.92
N ILE A 62 6.01 -4.29 20.59
CA ILE A 62 7.09 -3.90 19.66
C ILE A 62 7.62 -2.51 20.01
N LYS A 63 6.75 -1.54 20.29
CA LYS A 63 7.15 -0.17 20.66
C LYS A 63 7.99 -0.13 21.95
N HIS A 64 7.80 -1.08 22.85
CA HIS A 64 8.60 -1.22 24.07
C HIS A 64 9.81 -2.16 23.88
N HIS A 65 10.00 -2.77 22.71
CA HIS A 65 11.08 -3.72 22.48
C HIS A 65 12.44 -3.00 22.44
N PRO A 66 13.50 -3.52 23.10
CA PRO A 66 14.82 -2.87 23.16
C PRO A 66 15.42 -2.53 21.79
N TRP A 67 15.19 -3.41 20.80
CA TRP A 67 15.65 -3.17 19.43
C TRP A 67 14.96 -1.97 18.77
N PHE A 68 13.66 -1.76 19.03
CA PHE A 68 12.90 -0.65 18.45
C PHE A 68 13.25 0.69 19.10
N LEU A 69 13.46 0.68 20.42
CA LEU A 69 13.82 1.88 21.17
C LEU A 69 15.26 2.35 20.92
N LYS A 70 16.13 1.47 20.39
CA LYS A 70 17.53 1.80 20.14
C LYS A 70 17.64 2.86 19.05
N ASN A 71 18.19 4.02 19.42
CA ASN A 71 18.34 5.19 18.55
C ASN A 71 17.01 5.73 18.01
N LEU A 72 15.89 5.50 18.70
CA LEU A 72 14.61 6.08 18.31
C LEU A 72 14.67 7.61 18.48
N PRO A 73 14.42 8.41 17.42
CA PRO A 73 14.40 9.86 17.51
C PRO A 73 13.40 10.33 18.57
N ARG A 74 13.82 11.32 19.38
CA ARG A 74 13.00 11.86 20.47
C ARG A 74 11.67 12.40 19.98
N GLU A 75 11.67 13.05 18.80
CA GLU A 75 10.46 13.58 18.14
C GLU A 75 9.38 12.51 17.95
N ILE A 76 9.77 11.29 17.55
CA ILE A 76 8.83 10.18 17.35
C ILE A 76 8.33 9.66 18.71
N SER A 77 9.22 9.49 19.68
CA SER A 77 8.85 9.03 21.02
C SER A 77 7.98 10.04 21.78
N GLU A 78 8.19 11.33 21.57
CA GLU A 78 7.45 12.41 22.21
C GLU A 78 6.11 12.67 21.52
N ARG A 79 6.02 12.56 20.17
CA ARG A 79 4.73 12.59 19.44
C ARG A 79 3.79 11.46 19.82
N GLU A 80 4.31 10.30 20.24
CA GLU A 80 3.47 9.21 20.75
C GLU A 80 2.95 9.46 22.17
N LYS A 81 3.69 10.20 22.99
CA LYS A 81 3.34 10.51 24.40
C LYS A 81 2.48 11.77 24.52
N ALA A 82 2.79 12.77 23.72
CA ALA A 82 1.95 13.94 23.53
C ALA A 82 0.79 13.49 22.63
N ASN A 83 -0.29 13.04 23.26
CA ASN A 83 -1.59 12.79 22.60
C ASN A 83 -1.78 13.86 21.51
N TYR A 84 -1.67 13.47 20.23
CA TYR A 84 -1.53 14.36 19.07
C TYR A 84 -2.44 15.59 19.24
N LYS A 85 -1.85 16.72 19.63
CA LYS A 85 -2.37 18.01 19.21
C LYS A 85 -1.54 18.31 17.99
N ASP A 86 -2.11 18.05 16.82
CA ASP A 86 -1.56 18.45 15.53
C ASP A 86 -1.09 19.90 15.63
N ALA A 87 0.23 20.07 15.79
CA ALA A 87 0.91 21.35 15.63
C ALA A 87 1.25 21.58 14.15
N ASP A 88 0.50 20.94 13.26
CA ASP A 88 0.45 21.19 11.81
C ASP A 88 -0.95 21.65 11.39
N ALA A 89 -1.57 22.48 12.24
CA ALA A 89 -2.79 23.23 11.97
C ALA A 89 -2.56 24.33 10.90
N ALA A 90 -1.83 24.00 9.83
CA ALA A 90 -1.62 24.81 8.65
C ALA A 90 -1.99 24.06 7.34
N GLU A 91 -2.60 22.87 7.43
CA GLU A 91 -3.41 22.34 6.34
C GLU A 91 -4.87 22.83 6.52
N PRO A 92 -5.52 23.41 5.51
CA PRO A 92 -6.96 23.58 5.54
C PRO A 92 -7.60 22.19 5.49
N ALA A 93 -7.85 21.60 6.65
CA ALA A 93 -8.61 20.36 6.74
C ALA A 93 -9.99 20.62 6.13
N GLN A 94 -10.23 20.10 4.92
CA GLN A 94 -11.53 20.22 4.25
C GLN A 94 -12.60 19.62 5.16
N ALA A 95 -13.75 20.29 5.26
CA ALA A 95 -14.85 19.75 6.04
C ALA A 95 -15.32 18.42 5.42
N VAL A 96 -15.70 17.45 6.26
CA VAL A 96 -16.17 16.12 5.80
C VAL A 96 -17.30 16.27 4.77
N ASP A 97 -18.19 17.24 4.98
CA ASP A 97 -19.30 17.52 4.07
C ASP A 97 -18.82 18.02 2.69
N GLU A 98 -17.74 18.82 2.67
CA GLU A 98 -17.13 19.30 1.44
C GLU A 98 -16.46 18.18 0.67
N ILE A 99 -15.75 17.28 1.37
CA ILE A 99 -15.14 16.09 0.78
C ILE A 99 -16.22 15.21 0.14
N MET A 100 -17.31 14.95 0.86
CA MET A 100 -18.41 14.15 0.35
C MET A 100 -19.07 14.81 -0.87
N ARG A 101 -19.22 16.15 -0.86
CA ARG A 101 -19.76 16.89 -2.01
C ARG A 101 -18.88 16.72 -3.26
N ILE A 102 -17.56 16.87 -3.11
CA ILE A 102 -16.60 16.70 -4.21
C ILE A 102 -16.64 15.26 -4.74
N VAL A 103 -16.75 14.25 -3.85
CA VAL A 103 -16.85 12.84 -4.25
C VAL A 103 -18.13 12.57 -5.02
N GLU A 104 -19.28 13.13 -4.62
CA GLU A 104 -20.52 12.99 -5.38
C GLU A 104 -20.46 13.69 -6.73
N GLU A 105 -19.87 14.89 -6.80
CA GLU A 105 -19.66 15.64 -8.05
C GLU A 105 -18.77 14.85 -9.03
N ALA A 106 -17.71 14.19 -8.54
CA ALA A 106 -16.80 13.39 -9.36
C ALA A 106 -17.42 12.10 -9.95
N LYS A 107 -18.59 11.66 -9.48
CA LYS A 107 -19.31 10.51 -10.06
C LYS A 107 -20.04 10.85 -11.34
N THR A 108 -20.36 12.13 -11.56
CA THR A 108 -20.98 12.57 -12.81
C THR A 108 -19.90 12.86 -13.85
N PRO A 109 -19.94 12.25 -15.04
CA PRO A 109 -19.02 12.63 -16.12
C PRO A 109 -19.24 14.11 -16.43
N GLY A 110 -18.14 14.87 -16.51
CA GLY A 110 -18.19 16.30 -16.74
C GLY A 110 -18.92 16.62 -18.04
N ASP A 111 -19.85 17.57 -17.98
CA ASP A 111 -20.49 18.14 -19.16
C ASP A 111 -19.45 18.93 -19.96
N MET A 112 -18.78 18.25 -20.90
CA MET A 112 -17.78 18.82 -21.80
C MET A 112 -18.39 19.95 -22.66
N SER A 113 -19.72 20.02 -22.81
CA SER A 113 -20.45 21.08 -23.52
C SER A 113 -20.09 22.50 -23.06
N LYS A 114 -19.58 22.67 -21.83
CA LYS A 114 -19.22 23.98 -21.27
C LYS A 114 -17.72 24.32 -21.33
N VAL A 115 -16.86 23.37 -21.69
CA VAL A 115 -15.39 23.53 -21.61
C VAL A 115 -14.72 23.43 -22.97
N VAL A 116 -15.28 22.68 -23.91
CA VAL A 116 -14.77 22.61 -25.28
C VAL A 116 -15.52 23.61 -26.16
N ASP A 117 -14.75 24.35 -26.98
CA ASP A 117 -15.31 25.20 -28.04
C ASP A 117 -16.30 24.37 -28.86
N PRO A 118 -17.50 24.90 -29.20
CA PRO A 118 -18.51 24.19 -29.98
C PRO A 118 -17.98 23.59 -31.29
N ALA A 119 -16.92 24.18 -31.85
CA ALA A 119 -16.23 23.68 -33.04
C ALA A 119 -15.49 22.34 -32.79
N LEU A 120 -14.85 22.18 -31.64
CA LEU A 120 -14.12 20.95 -31.29
C LEU A 120 -15.07 19.81 -30.91
N LEU A 121 -16.23 20.12 -30.34
CA LEU A 121 -17.30 19.14 -30.08
C LEU A 121 -17.93 18.61 -31.39
N ALA A 122 -18.12 19.49 -32.37
CA ALA A 122 -18.57 19.08 -33.69
C ALA A 122 -17.55 18.18 -34.39
N GLU A 123 -16.25 18.51 -34.28
CA GLU A 123 -15.17 17.73 -34.86
C GLU A 123 -15.02 16.34 -34.21
N MET A 124 -15.19 16.23 -32.87
CA MET A 124 -15.23 14.93 -32.18
C MET A 124 -16.45 14.09 -32.55
N ALA A 125 -17.62 14.71 -32.72
CA ALA A 125 -18.85 14.01 -33.09
C ALA A 125 -18.83 13.50 -34.54
N GLU A 126 -18.17 14.21 -35.46
CA GLU A 126 -17.94 13.71 -36.83
C GLU A 126 -16.97 12.53 -36.85
N LEU A 127 -15.92 12.55 -36.02
CA LEU A 127 -14.97 11.43 -35.92
C LEU A 127 -15.57 10.16 -35.28
N GLU A 128 -16.52 10.28 -34.35
CA GLU A 128 -17.23 9.12 -33.78
C GLU A 128 -18.23 8.49 -34.77
N SER A 129 -18.77 9.28 -35.72
CA SER A 129 -19.72 8.77 -36.71
C SER A 129 -19.09 7.95 -37.85
N ASP A 130 -17.78 8.09 -38.06
CA ASP A 130 -17.04 7.37 -39.10
C ASP A 130 -16.54 5.97 -38.67
N GLU A 131 -16.69 5.58 -37.39
CA GLU A 131 -16.26 4.25 -36.89
C GLU A 131 -17.37 3.17 -36.91
N GLU A 132 -18.64 3.49 -37.22
CA GLU A 132 -19.75 2.50 -37.24
C GLU A 132 -20.05 1.85 -38.61
N GLU A 133 -19.31 2.15 -39.68
CA GLU A 133 -19.53 1.57 -41.03
C GLU A 133 -18.37 0.66 -41.47
N ALA A 134 -18.07 -0.40 -40.71
CA ALA A 134 -17.25 -1.51 -41.20
C ALA A 134 -17.44 -2.82 -40.39
N ASP A 135 -18.64 -3.40 -40.41
CA ASP A 135 -18.78 -4.86 -40.42
C ASP A 135 -20.21 -5.29 -40.76
N ALA A 136 -20.55 -5.13 -42.03
CA ALA A 136 -21.61 -5.93 -42.65
C ALA A 136 -21.03 -6.63 -43.88
N ASP A 137 -21.14 -7.96 -43.85
CA ASP A 137 -20.94 -8.91 -44.94
C ASP A 137 -19.56 -9.60 -45.02
N ASP A 138 -19.44 -10.77 -44.39
CA ASP A 138 -19.22 -11.97 -45.22
C ASP A 138 -19.87 -13.22 -44.61
N THR A 139 -20.59 -13.91 -45.48
CA THR A 139 -21.43 -15.07 -45.20
C THR A 139 -20.78 -16.30 -45.84
N TYR A 140 -20.37 -17.31 -45.06
CA TYR A 140 -20.68 -18.75 -45.27
C TYR A 140 -20.09 -19.64 -44.16
#